data_AF-A0A150L8L9-F1
#
_entry.id   AF-A0A150L8L9-F1
#
_cell.length_a   1.000
_cell.length_b   1.000
_cell.length_c   1.000
_cell.angle_alpha   90.00
_cell.angle_beta   90.00
_cell.angle_gamma   90.00
#
_symmetry.space_group_name_H-M   'P 1'
#
loop_
_entity.id
_entity.type
_entity.pdbx_description
1 polymer ?
#
loop_
_entity_poly.entity_id
_entity_poly.type
_entity_poly.pdbx_seq_one_letter_code
_entity_poly.pdbx_strand_id
1 'polypeptide(L)'
;MFVDVKYQGYWYFDKEIGWTSIPSIALIVPPVNLIFLNWYPNQSRLFKRIIYFICWYVFILIYEKLALLPEPWGYFHYGWWNLGISAIVDPFLLLILILFYKWTCKMEKMVCQKRNN
;
A
#
# COMPACT_ATOMS: atom_id res chain seq x y z
N MET A 1 -12.37 -8.96 -2.82
CA MET A 1 -13.65 -9.25 -2.13
C MET A 1 -13.88 -10.74 -1.85
N PHE A 2 -13.68 -11.66 -2.81
CA PHE A 2 -13.96 -13.10 -2.56
C PHE A 2 -12.90 -13.87 -1.75
N VAL A 3 -11.65 -13.38 -1.67
CA VAL A 3 -10.58 -14.05 -0.89
C VAL A 3 -10.62 -13.64 0.59
N ASP A 4 -10.83 -12.35 0.90
CA ASP A 4 -10.91 -11.81 2.26
C ASP A 4 -12.03 -12.43 3.12
N VAL A 5 -13.26 -12.47 2.61
CA VAL A 5 -14.42 -12.87 3.42
C VAL A 5 -14.43 -14.38 3.72
N LYS A 6 -13.80 -15.20 2.88
CA LYS A 6 -13.83 -16.66 2.99
C LYS A 6 -12.63 -17.25 3.74
N TYR A 7 -11.46 -16.60 3.70
CA TYR A 7 -10.23 -17.17 4.22
C TYR A 7 -9.70 -16.53 5.50
N GLN A 8 -10.35 -15.47 6.04
CA GLN A 8 -9.97 -14.83 7.31
C GLN A 8 -8.46 -14.52 7.38
N GLY A 9 -7.89 -14.26 6.20
CA GLY A 9 -6.45 -14.30 6.01
C GLY A 9 -5.82 -12.94 6.23
N TYR A 10 -6.53 -11.83 6.05
CA TYR A 10 -5.95 -10.49 6.18
C TYR A 10 -6.85 -9.60 7.02
N TRP A 11 -6.23 -8.81 7.90
CA TRP A 11 -6.90 -8.02 8.94
C TRP A 11 -7.81 -6.90 8.44
N TYR A 12 -7.85 -6.63 7.14
CA TYR A 12 -8.81 -5.66 6.60
C TYR A 12 -10.27 -6.02 6.92
N PHE A 13 -10.56 -7.31 7.15
CA PHE A 13 -11.90 -7.80 7.47
C PHE A 13 -11.84 -8.96 8.49
N ASP A 14 -11.49 -8.66 9.74
CA ASP A 14 -11.74 -9.60 10.84
C ASP A 14 -13.23 -9.67 11.19
N LYS A 15 -13.64 -10.75 11.86
CA LYS A 15 -15.04 -11.15 12.11
C LYS A 15 -15.79 -10.17 13.01
N GLU A 16 -15.05 -9.36 13.75
CA GLU A 16 -15.55 -8.21 14.50
C GLU A 16 -14.91 -6.97 13.90
N ILE A 17 -15.73 -6.17 13.21
CA ILE A 17 -15.33 -4.87 12.68
C ILE A 17 -14.95 -4.00 13.89
N GLY A 18 -13.67 -4.01 14.25
CA GLY A 18 -13.12 -3.04 15.18
C GLY A 18 -13.29 -1.69 14.51
N TRP A 19 -14.32 -0.93 14.88
CA TRP A 19 -14.64 0.39 14.31
C TRP A 19 -13.45 1.37 14.37
N THR A 20 -12.43 1.05 15.18
CA THR A 20 -11.14 1.73 15.32
C THR A 20 -10.15 1.49 14.18
N SER A 21 -10.23 0.37 13.45
CA SER A 21 -9.30 0.05 12.35
C SER A 21 -9.69 0.71 11.03
N ILE A 22 -10.99 0.83 10.77
CA ILE A 22 -11.54 1.46 9.56
C ILE A 22 -11.06 2.90 9.35
N PRO A 23 -11.15 3.82 10.34
CA PRO A 23 -10.69 5.19 10.15
C PRO A 23 -9.18 5.23 9.93
N SER A 24 -8.40 4.42 10.65
CA SER A 24 -6.94 4.36 10.47
C SER A 24 -6.58 3.97 9.03
N ILE A 25 -7.25 2.98 8.45
CA ILE A 25 -7.08 2.58 7.07
C ILE A 25 -7.50 3.70 6.11
N ALA A 26 -8.70 4.23 6.27
CA ALA A 26 -9.28 5.23 5.36
C ALA A 26 -8.52 6.57 5.41
N LEU A 27 -7.93 6.92 6.55
CA LEU A 27 -7.15 8.14 6.74
C LEU A 27 -5.67 7.97 6.41
N ILE A 28 -5.08 6.77 6.56
CA ILE A 28 -3.64 6.58 6.34
C ILE A 28 -3.36 6.12 4.91
N VAL A 29 -4.13 5.19 4.37
CA VAL A 29 -3.80 4.53 3.10
C VAL A 29 -3.88 5.48 1.90
N PRO A 30 -4.95 6.28 1.72
CA PRO A 30 -5.00 7.22 0.59
C PRO A 30 -3.92 8.31 0.65
N PRO A 31 -3.69 9.00 1.81
CA PRO A 31 -2.62 9.99 1.90
C PRO A 31 -1.23 9.41 1.74
N VAL A 32 -0.94 8.24 2.31
CA VAL A 32 0.37 7.60 2.16
C VAL A 32 0.65 7.27 0.70
N ASN A 33 -0.33 6.72 -0.02
CA ASN A 33 -0.19 6.45 -1.45
C ASN A 33 0.05 7.73 -2.26
N LEU A 34 -0.62 8.83 -1.91
CA LEU A 34 -0.41 10.13 -2.55
C LEU A 34 1.00 10.68 -2.28
N ILE A 35 1.48 10.62 -1.03
CA ILE A 35 2.83 11.06 -0.66
C ILE A 35 3.88 10.24 -1.41
N PHE A 36 3.71 8.91 -1.45
CA PHE A 36 4.57 8.00 -2.17
C PHE A 36 4.63 8.34 -3.67
N LEU A 37 3.48 8.50 -4.33
CA LEU A 37 3.41 8.79 -5.76
C LEU A 37 3.92 10.19 -6.09
N ASN A 38 3.63 11.19 -5.25
CA ASN A 38 4.04 12.57 -5.47
C ASN A 38 5.57 12.73 -5.39
N TRP A 39 6.21 12.08 -4.41
CA TRP A 39 7.67 12.09 -4.31
C TRP A 39 8.37 11.04 -5.17
N TYR A 40 7.63 10.15 -5.82
CA TYR A 40 8.24 9.10 -6.65
C TYR A 40 8.99 9.73 -7.82
N PRO A 41 10.33 9.57 -7.91
CA PRO A 41 11.13 10.34 -8.85
C PRO A 41 11.06 9.71 -10.26
N ASN A 42 9.92 9.91 -10.93
CA ASN A 42 9.53 9.27 -12.19
C ASN A 42 10.34 9.73 -13.41
N GLN A 43 11.09 10.83 -13.31
CA GLN A 43 12.02 11.29 -14.36
C GLN A 43 13.49 11.02 -14.03
N SER A 44 13.79 10.49 -12.84
CA SER A 44 15.16 10.22 -12.41
C SER A 44 15.70 8.86 -12.88
N ARG A 45 17.01 8.64 -12.71
CA ARG A 45 17.70 7.37 -12.99
C ARG A 45 17.08 6.19 -12.23
N LEU A 46 17.05 5.01 -12.85
CA LEU A 46 16.47 3.78 -12.27
C LEU A 46 16.98 3.49 -10.85
N PHE A 47 18.26 3.73 -10.58
CA PHE A 47 18.86 3.54 -9.26
C PHE A 47 18.18 4.36 -8.15
N LYS A 48 17.87 5.64 -8.40
CA LYS A 48 17.18 6.50 -7.42
C LYS A 48 15.76 6.01 -7.13
N ARG A 49 15.09 5.44 -8.14
CA ARG A 49 13.75 4.85 -7.99
C ARG A 49 13.78 3.58 -7.14
N ILE A 50 14.79 2.73 -7.35
CA ILE A 50 14.98 1.50 -6.58
C ILE A 50 15.27 1.83 -5.12
N ILE A 51 16.18 2.77 -4.84
CA ILE A 51 16.46 3.21 -3.47
C ILE A 51 15.19 3.75 -2.81
N TYR A 52 14.46 4.65 -3.49
CA TYR A 52 13.22 5.21 -2.96
C TYR A 52 12.19 4.13 -2.63
N PHE A 53 12.05 3.14 -3.51
CA PHE A 53 11.18 1.99 -3.30
C PHE A 53 11.60 1.17 -2.08
N ILE A 54 12.89 0.86 -1.94
CA ILE A 54 13.41 0.08 -0.80
C ILE A 54 13.20 0.86 0.51
N CYS A 55 13.47 2.16 0.54
CA CYS A 55 13.23 2.98 1.72
C CYS A 55 11.75 2.95 2.15
N TRP A 56 10.83 3.05 1.20
CA TRP A 56 9.39 2.96 1.48
C TRP A 56 8.94 1.58 1.94
N TYR A 57 9.48 0.54 1.31
CA TYR A 57 9.24 -0.84 1.72
C TYR A 57 9.69 -1.06 3.18
N VAL A 58 10.90 -0.61 3.54
CA VAL A 58 11.39 -0.69 4.92
C VAL A 58 10.50 0.13 5.87
N PHE A 59 10.04 1.32 5.47
CA PHE A 59 9.14 2.14 6.28
C PHE A 59 7.80 1.45 6.56
N ILE A 60 7.19 0.81 5.56
CA ILE A 60 5.95 0.04 5.72
C ILE A 60 6.16 -1.15 6.65
N LEU A 61 7.26 -1.90 6.48
CA LEU A 61 7.62 -3.00 7.37
C LEU A 61 7.83 -2.55 8.81
N ILE A 62 8.45 -1.39 9.04
CA ILE A 62 8.62 -0.83 10.38
C ILE A 62 7.27 -0.44 10.96
N TYR A 63 6.40 0.22 10.19
CA TYR A 63 5.06 0.56 10.62
C TYR A 63 4.25 -0.69 10.99
N GLU A 64 4.30 -1.71 10.16
CA GLU A 64 3.63 -2.98 10.40
C GLU A 64 4.16 -3.64 11.68
N LYS A 65 5.49 -3.67 11.86
CA LYS A 65 6.12 -4.14 13.10
C LYS A 65 5.68 -3.36 14.32
N LEU A 66 5.57 -2.03 14.24
CA LEU A 66 5.09 -1.18 15.33
C LEU A 66 3.63 -1.45 15.66
N ALA A 67 2.82 -1.67 14.63
CA ALA A 67 1.41 -1.94 14.78
C ALA A 67 1.13 -3.35 15.34
N LEU A 68 2.11 -4.25 15.22
CA LEU A 68 2.15 -5.60 15.79
C LEU A 68 2.50 -5.70 17.27
N LEU A 69 3.01 -4.63 17.89
CA LEU A 69 3.41 -4.72 19.30
C LEU A 69 2.19 -5.05 20.19
N PRO A 70 2.38 -5.73 21.32
CA PRO A 70 1.30 -5.81 22.31
C PRO A 70 0.94 -4.39 22.82
N GLU A 71 -0.27 -4.26 23.38
CA GLU A 71 -0.79 -3.01 23.94
C GLU A 71 0.26 -2.28 24.81
N PRO A 72 0.36 -0.93 24.74
CA PRO A 72 -0.68 0.01 24.33
C PRO A 72 -0.60 0.56 22.89
N TRP A 73 0.39 0.15 22.10
CA TRP A 73 0.66 0.75 20.77
C TRP A 73 0.27 -0.14 19.59
N GLY A 74 0.24 -1.46 19.75
CA GLY A 74 -0.13 -2.33 18.64
C GLY A 74 -1.56 -2.84 18.75
N TYR A 75 -2.27 -2.58 17.66
CA TYR A 75 -3.67 -2.86 17.44
C TYR A 75 -3.87 -4.14 16.60
N PHE A 76 -2.78 -4.79 16.19
CA PHE A 76 -2.82 -5.89 15.22
C PHE A 76 -2.56 -7.25 15.89
N HIS A 77 -3.59 -8.08 15.94
CA HIS A 77 -3.47 -9.50 16.24
C HIS A 77 -3.39 -10.29 14.93
N TYR A 78 -2.22 -10.87 14.64
CA TYR A 78 -2.11 -11.80 13.52
C TYR A 78 -2.80 -13.11 13.89
N GLY A 79 -3.86 -13.46 13.15
CA GLY A 79 -4.44 -14.80 13.16
C GLY A 79 -3.55 -15.78 12.41
N TRP A 80 -3.91 -16.11 11.16
CA TRP A 80 -3.15 -17.03 10.29
C TRP A 80 -2.13 -16.35 9.37
N TRP A 81 -2.15 -15.02 9.30
CA TRP A 81 -1.18 -14.27 8.50
C TRP A 81 0.12 -14.12 9.26
N ASN A 82 1.22 -14.09 8.52
CA ASN A 82 2.55 -13.91 9.10
C ASN A 82 3.19 -12.70 8.45
N LEU A 83 4.03 -11.99 9.19
CA LEU A 83 4.85 -10.89 8.69
C LEU A 83 5.63 -11.23 7.41
N GLY A 84 6.00 -12.49 7.22
CA GLY A 84 6.63 -12.96 5.99
C GLY A 84 5.72 -12.83 4.76
N ILE A 85 4.41 -13.03 4.91
CA ILE A 85 3.44 -12.89 3.81
C ILE A 85 3.29 -11.41 3.47
N SER A 86 3.17 -10.50 4.45
CA SER A 86 3.18 -9.06 4.18
C SER A 86 4.46 -8.59 3.54
N ALA A 87 5.61 -9.05 4.02
CA ALA A 87 6.90 -8.72 3.45
C ALA A 87 7.02 -9.11 1.97
N ILE A 88 6.30 -10.15 1.53
CA ILE A 88 6.20 -10.52 0.12
C ILE A 88 5.11 -9.71 -0.58
N VAL A 89 3.96 -9.43 0.03
CA VAL A 89 2.83 -8.75 -0.64
C VAL A 89 3.07 -7.25 -0.82
N ASP A 90 3.62 -6.56 0.17
CA ASP A 90 3.90 -5.11 0.17
C ASP A 90 4.70 -4.63 -1.05
N PRO A 91 5.81 -5.29 -1.48
CA PRO A 91 6.55 -4.84 -2.65
C PRO A 91 5.75 -5.02 -3.93
N PHE A 92 4.91 -6.05 -4.05
CA PHE A 92 4.01 -6.19 -5.20
C PHE A 92 2.94 -5.10 -5.18
N LEU A 93 2.40 -4.76 -4.00
CA LEU A 93 1.41 -3.71 -3.84
C LEU A 93 1.96 -2.34 -4.30
N LEU A 94 3.16 -1.98 -3.85
CA LEU A 94 3.85 -0.76 -4.27
C LEU A 94 4.15 -0.76 -5.77
N LEU A 95 4.52 -1.91 -6.34
CA LEU A 95 4.81 -2.03 -7.77
C LEU A 95 3.54 -1.84 -8.61
N ILE A 96 2.43 -2.48 -8.21
CA ILE A 96 1.11 -2.31 -8.82
C ILE A 96 0.68 -0.84 -8.75
N LEU A 97 0.89 -0.17 -7.61
CA LEU A 97 0.56 1.24 -7.42
C LEU A 97 1.30 2.14 -8.43
N ILE A 98 2.61 1.93 -8.62
CA ILE A 98 3.41 2.67 -9.61
C ILE A 98 2.91 2.40 -11.03
N LEU A 99 2.67 1.13 -11.37
CA LEU A 99 2.19 0.74 -12.70
C LEU A 99 0.83 1.36 -13.00
N PHE A 100 -0.09 1.29 -12.04
CA PHE A 100 -1.41 1.87 -12.16
C PHE A 100 -1.35 3.38 -12.36
N TYR A 101 -0.55 4.09 -11.55
CA TYR A 101 -0.37 5.53 -11.69
C TYR A 101 0.17 5.91 -13.08
N LYS A 102 1.22 5.22 -13.55
CA LYS A 102 1.78 5.44 -14.90
C LYS A 102 0.77 5.16 -16.00
N TRP A 103 -0.02 4.11 -15.84
CA TRP A 103 -1.05 3.74 -16.80
C TRP A 103 -2.12 4.83 -16.88
N THR A 104 -2.60 5.33 -15.74
CA THR A 104 -3.57 6.44 -15.68
C THR A 104 -3.03 7.69 -16.36
N CYS A 105 -1.81 8.12 -16.06
CA CYS A 105 -1.19 9.28 -16.74
C CYS A 105 -1.03 9.05 -18.25
N LYS A 106 -0.75 7.82 -18.68
CA LYS A 106 -0.64 7.48 -20.12
C LYS A 106 -2.01 7.59 -20.79
N MET A 107 -3.05 7.04 -20.16
CA MET A 107 -4.42 7.11 -20.66
C MET A 107 -4.91 8.56 -20.75
N GLU A 108 -4.65 9.38 -19.73
CA GLU A 108 -5.00 10.80 -19.74
C GLU A 108 -4.35 11.55 -20.90
N LYS A 109 -3.05 11.32 -21.15
CA LYS A 109 -2.34 11.90 -22.31
C LYS A 109 -2.95 11.46 -23.63
N MET A 110 -3.31 10.19 -23.77
CA MET A 110 -3.96 9.68 -24.98
C MET A 110 -5.33 10.35 -25.22
N VAL A 111 -6.12 10.54 -24.16
CA VAL A 111 -7.43 11.21 -24.23
C VAL A 111 -7.27 12.68 -24.62
N CYS A 112 -6.35 13.42 -23.99
CA CYS A 112 -6.09 14.82 -24.32
C CYS A 112 -5.55 15.00 -25.74
N GLN A 113 -4.69 14.09 -26.21
CA GLN A 113 -4.17 14.13 -27.57
C GLN A 113 -5.23 13.81 -28.62
N LYS A 114 -6.19 12.92 -28.31
CA LYS A 114 -7.35 12.64 -29.18
C LYS A 114 -8.36 13.79 -29.22
N ARG A 115 -8.41 14.67 -28.22
CA ARG A 115 -9.25 15.88 -28.22
C ARG A 115 -8.65 17.02 -29.06
N ASN A 116 -7.33 17.05 -29.22
CA ASN A 116 -6.61 18.11 -29.95
C ASN A 116 -6.35 17.81 -31.44
N ASN A 117 -6.73 16.62 -31.91
CA ASN A 117 -6.68 16.17 -33.32
C ASN A 117 -8.11 16.02 -33.86
#